data_AF-A0A0V0GV04-F1
#
_entry.id   AF-A0A0V0GV04-F1
#
_cell.length_a   1.000
_cell.length_b   1.000
_cell.length_c   1.000
_cell.angle_alpha   90.00
_cell.angle_beta   90.00
_cell.angle_gamma   90.00
#
_symmetry.space_group_name_H-M   'P 1'
#
loop_
_entity.id
_entity.type
_entity.pdbx_description
1 polymer ?
#
loop_
_entity_poly.entity_id
_entity_poly.type
_entity_poly.pdbx_seq_one_letter_code
_entity_poly.pdbx_strand_id
1 'polypeptide(L)'
;MVYPQQPLSTGRFSDHVHNVRVPSTVNAAFTNVTAPQDLNYNSCDARERVQLSFGMVDPQQALFTGRLGESAAFNYFVGKFGKPFVKWVNETNETGLPYDLLVAGNEYVEVKATRSVTKDWFHITLREWQFALEKGELFSIAHVVLSPHNAATVTVYKNPARLCCLGKLQLALVIP
;
A
#
# COMPACT_ATOMS: atom_id res chain seq x y z
N MET A 1 -34.27 -14.44 -32.64
CA MET A 1 -33.26 -13.35 -32.59
C MET A 1 -32.14 -13.83 -31.69
N VAL A 2 -30.99 -14.14 -32.27
CA VAL A 2 -29.82 -14.71 -31.58
C VAL A 2 -28.74 -13.63 -31.61
N TYR A 3 -28.27 -13.20 -30.43
CA TYR A 3 -27.12 -12.30 -30.33
C TYR A 3 -25.84 -13.09 -30.60
N PRO A 4 -24.90 -12.57 -31.43
CA PRO A 4 -23.62 -13.23 -31.64
C PRO A 4 -22.72 -13.04 -30.41
N GLN A 5 -22.20 -14.15 -29.90
CA GLN A 5 -21.12 -14.21 -28.91
C GLN A 5 -19.82 -13.77 -29.59
N GLN A 6 -19.20 -12.69 -29.09
CA GLN A 6 -17.82 -12.33 -29.48
C GLN A 6 -16.83 -13.18 -28.67
N PRO A 7 -15.73 -13.65 -29.28
CA PRO A 7 -14.77 -14.50 -28.60
C PRO A 7 -13.97 -13.70 -27.56
N LEU A 8 -13.85 -14.28 -26.37
CA LEU A 8 -13.01 -13.83 -25.27
C LEU A 8 -11.54 -13.81 -25.73
N SER A 9 -11.00 -12.61 -25.93
CA SER A 9 -9.57 -12.41 -26.19
C SER A 9 -8.78 -12.82 -24.95
N THR A 10 -8.10 -13.96 -25.04
CA THR A 10 -7.15 -14.48 -24.06
C THR A 10 -5.84 -13.72 -24.16
N GLY A 11 -5.86 -12.45 -23.75
CA GLY A 11 -4.66 -11.67 -23.46
C GLY A 11 -4.05 -12.13 -22.15
N ARG A 12 -2.87 -12.75 -22.23
CA ARG A 12 -1.95 -13.16 -21.16
C ARG A 12 -2.02 -12.24 -19.92
N PHE A 13 -2.73 -12.65 -18.88
CA PHE A 13 -2.88 -11.92 -17.62
C PHE A 13 -1.57 -11.98 -16.84
N SER A 14 -0.88 -10.86 -16.77
CA SER A 14 0.41 -10.74 -16.11
C SER A 14 0.21 -10.35 -14.65
N ASP A 15 0.33 -11.34 -13.76
CA ASP A 15 0.32 -11.15 -12.31
C ASP A 15 1.54 -10.32 -11.89
N HIS A 16 1.37 -9.03 -11.66
CA HIS A 16 2.49 -8.11 -11.48
C HIS A 16 2.45 -7.39 -10.14
N VAL A 17 2.95 -8.08 -9.12
CA VAL A 17 3.56 -7.41 -7.97
C VAL A 17 4.92 -6.90 -8.43
N HIS A 18 5.12 -5.59 -8.42
CA HIS A 18 6.40 -4.97 -8.75
C HIS A 18 7.02 -4.38 -7.48
N ASN A 19 8.26 -4.78 -7.17
CA ASN A 19 9.06 -4.21 -6.09
C ASN A 19 10.13 -3.31 -6.69
N VAL A 20 10.18 -2.05 -6.28
CA VAL A 20 11.23 -1.11 -6.68
C VAL A 20 11.68 -0.28 -5.48
N ARG A 21 13.00 -0.11 -5.35
CA ARG A 21 13.63 0.77 -4.35
C ARG A 21 13.77 2.17 -4.95
N VAL A 22 13.28 3.19 -4.24
CA VAL A 22 13.40 4.60 -4.62
C VAL A 22 14.10 5.39 -3.50
N PRO A 23 15.05 6.29 -3.83
CA PRO A 23 15.59 7.26 -2.89
C PRO A 23 14.61 8.45 -2.71
N SER A 24 14.35 8.85 -1.47
CA SER A 24 13.55 10.04 -1.11
C SER A 24 14.45 11.19 -0.64
N THR A 25 14.13 12.41 -1.03
CA THR A 25 14.91 13.62 -0.74
C THR A 25 14.23 14.48 0.33
N VAL A 26 14.39 14.17 1.61
CA VAL A 26 14.00 15.08 2.72
C VAL A 26 14.92 14.94 3.94
N ASN A 27 15.78 15.93 4.18
CA ASN A 27 16.64 15.96 5.37
C ASN A 27 15.80 16.14 6.64
N ALA A 28 15.87 15.19 7.58
CA ALA A 28 15.37 15.36 8.93
C ALA A 28 16.26 14.61 9.95
N ALA A 29 16.64 15.32 11.00
CA ALA A 29 17.58 14.90 12.04
C ALA A 29 17.03 13.76 12.91
N PHE A 30 17.93 12.88 13.34
CA PHE A 30 17.65 11.68 14.14
C PHE A 30 17.75 11.99 15.64
N THR A 31 16.77 11.53 16.43
CA THR A 31 16.93 11.31 17.87
C THR A 31 16.64 9.84 18.18
N ASN A 32 17.63 9.15 18.72
CA ASN A 32 17.57 7.74 19.07
C ASN A 32 16.89 7.56 20.44
N VAL A 33 15.93 6.64 20.55
CA VAL A 33 15.47 6.13 21.85
C VAL A 33 15.41 4.60 21.82
N THR A 34 16.07 4.01 22.81
CA THR A 34 16.37 2.60 23.04
C THR A 34 15.12 1.78 23.40
N ALA A 35 14.99 0.57 22.85
CA ALA A 35 13.96 -0.40 23.24
C ALA A 35 14.44 -1.28 24.42
N PRO A 36 13.58 -1.63 25.40
CA PRO A 36 13.93 -2.63 26.40
C PRO A 36 13.75 -4.06 25.90
N GLN A 37 14.58 -4.94 26.45
CA GLN A 37 14.71 -6.36 26.17
C GLN A 37 13.75 -7.24 26.99
N ASP A 38 13.62 -8.48 26.51
CA ASP A 38 13.30 -9.73 27.19
C ASP A 38 11.82 -10.07 27.49
N LEU A 39 11.37 -11.22 26.95
CA LEU A 39 11.13 -12.44 27.74
C LEU A 39 10.93 -13.68 26.86
N ASN A 40 11.50 -14.78 27.33
CA ASN A 40 11.54 -16.14 26.79
C ASN A 40 10.56 -17.04 27.56
N TYR A 41 9.66 -17.81 26.91
CA TYR A 41 9.41 -19.24 27.23
C TYR A 41 8.42 -19.95 26.29
N ASN A 42 8.91 -21.07 25.74
CA ASN A 42 8.30 -22.37 25.44
C ASN A 42 7.05 -22.56 24.54
N SER A 43 7.36 -23.22 23.42
CA SER A 43 6.58 -23.93 22.42
C SER A 43 5.51 -24.92 22.93
N CYS A 44 4.31 -24.81 22.34
CA CYS A 44 3.51 -25.94 21.88
C CYS A 44 2.60 -25.48 20.71
N ASP A 45 2.56 -26.30 19.65
CA ASP A 45 1.97 -26.14 18.31
C ASP A 45 0.60 -25.41 18.24
N ALA A 46 0.62 -24.10 18.45
CA ALA A 46 -0.43 -23.19 18.04
C ALA A 46 0.02 -22.60 16.71
N ARG A 47 -0.78 -22.78 15.64
CA ARG A 47 -0.66 -21.93 14.45
C ARG A 47 -0.45 -20.52 14.96
N GLU A 48 0.76 -19.97 14.74
CA GLU A 48 1.13 -18.62 15.14
C GLU A 48 -0.06 -17.76 14.76
N ARG A 49 -0.86 -17.33 15.75
CA ARG A 49 -1.81 -16.28 15.48
C ARG A 49 -0.89 -15.16 15.06
N VAL A 50 -0.93 -14.79 13.78
CA VAL A 50 -0.31 -13.58 13.28
C VAL A 50 -0.97 -12.47 14.08
N GLN A 51 -0.38 -12.16 15.23
CA GLN A 51 -0.90 -11.17 16.14
C GLN A 51 -0.53 -9.86 15.46
N LEU A 52 -1.50 -9.28 14.77
CA LEU A 52 -1.37 -7.96 14.16
C LEU A 52 -0.93 -7.02 15.29
N SER A 53 0.36 -6.66 15.31
CA SER A 53 0.92 -5.87 16.39
C SER A 53 0.50 -4.42 16.17
N PHE A 54 -0.59 -4.01 16.80
CA PHE A 54 -1.01 -2.61 16.88
C PHE A 54 -0.13 -1.90 17.93
N GLY A 55 1.18 -1.78 17.66
CA GLY A 55 2.03 -0.93 18.49
C GLY A 55 1.40 0.47 18.57
N MET A 56 1.41 1.10 19.74
CA MET A 56 0.95 2.49 19.86
C MET A 56 1.89 3.38 19.07
N VAL A 57 1.49 3.74 17.85
CA VAL A 57 2.19 4.73 17.04
C VAL A 57 1.64 6.09 17.43
N ASP A 58 2.54 7.01 17.78
CA ASP A 58 2.18 8.40 18.02
C ASP A 58 1.41 8.96 16.80
N PRO A 59 0.22 9.57 16.97
CA PRO A 59 -0.58 10.07 15.86
C PRO A 59 0.16 11.04 14.95
N GLN A 60 1.04 11.88 15.48
CA GLN A 60 1.84 12.79 14.65
C GLN A 60 2.86 12.01 13.81
N GLN A 61 3.52 11.02 14.39
CA GLN A 61 4.41 10.12 13.66
C GLN A 61 3.68 9.32 12.57
N ALA A 62 2.45 8.88 12.82
CA ALA A 62 1.63 8.18 11.83
C ALA A 62 1.28 9.09 10.65
N LEU A 63 0.83 10.32 10.91
CA LEU A 63 0.56 11.32 9.88
C LEU A 63 1.81 11.64 9.06
N PHE A 64 2.94 11.89 9.73
CA PHE A 64 4.21 12.15 9.06
C PHE A 64 4.65 10.97 8.18
N THR A 65 4.45 9.74 8.66
CA THR A 65 4.73 8.52 7.91
C THR A 65 3.85 8.40 6.66
N GLY A 66 2.55 8.69 6.77
CA GLY A 66 1.62 8.71 5.64
C GLY A 66 2.08 9.66 4.55
N ARG A 67 2.34 10.91 4.92
CA ARG A 67 2.78 11.98 4.00
C ARG A 67 4.11 11.67 3.31
N LEU A 68 5.08 11.10 4.02
CA LEU A 68 6.33 10.64 3.42
C LEU A 68 6.10 9.48 2.46
N GLY A 69 5.20 8.57 2.79
CA GLY A 69 4.82 7.46 1.93
C GLY A 69 4.16 7.91 0.64
N GLU A 70 3.20 8.82 0.71
CA GLU A 70 2.54 9.43 -0.46
C GLU A 70 3.56 10.13 -1.37
N SER A 71 4.49 10.91 -0.80
CA SER A 71 5.56 11.56 -1.57
C SER A 71 6.48 10.54 -2.26
N ALA A 72 6.86 9.46 -1.57
CA ALA A 72 7.68 8.41 -2.15
C ALA A 72 6.95 7.65 -3.26
N ALA A 73 5.66 7.35 -3.08
CA ALA A 73 4.83 6.73 -4.10
C ALA A 73 4.69 7.64 -5.33
N PHE A 74 4.41 8.94 -5.13
CA PHE A 74 4.36 9.92 -6.20
C PHE A 74 5.65 9.92 -7.02
N ASN A 75 6.81 10.03 -6.36
CA ASN A 75 8.11 10.01 -7.03
C ASN A 75 8.36 8.69 -7.78
N TYR A 76 7.94 7.56 -7.21
CA TYR A 76 8.01 6.25 -7.89
C TYR A 76 7.20 6.24 -9.20
N PHE A 77 5.94 6.69 -9.16
CA PHE A 77 5.10 6.75 -10.36
C PHE A 77 5.59 7.79 -11.36
N VAL A 78 6.08 8.95 -10.90
CA VAL A 78 6.69 9.97 -11.76
C VAL A 78 7.93 9.41 -12.47
N GLY A 79 8.77 8.65 -11.79
CA GLY A 79 9.92 7.99 -12.42
C GLY A 79 9.52 6.97 -13.49
N LYS A 80 8.35 6.33 -13.34
CA LYS A 80 7.86 5.30 -14.26
C LYS A 80 7.08 5.86 -15.46
N PHE A 81 6.27 6.89 -15.25
CA PHE A 81 5.34 7.41 -16.26
C PHE A 81 5.64 8.84 -16.70
N GLY A 82 6.45 9.58 -15.94
CA GLY A 82 6.69 11.01 -16.14
C GLY A 82 5.73 11.89 -15.35
N LYS A 83 6.21 13.05 -14.90
CA LYS A 83 5.46 14.01 -14.05
C LYS A 83 4.08 14.41 -14.60
N PRO A 84 3.89 14.68 -15.91
CA PRO A 84 2.58 15.08 -16.43
C PRO A 84 1.48 14.02 -16.29
N PHE A 85 1.86 12.75 -16.07
CA PHE A 85 0.95 11.61 -16.02
C PHE A 85 0.61 11.17 -14.60
N VAL A 86 1.10 11.87 -13.58
CA VAL A 86 0.87 11.52 -12.18
C VAL A 86 0.35 12.74 -11.45
N LYS A 87 -0.85 12.61 -10.87
CA LYS A 87 -1.47 13.64 -10.05
C LYS A 87 -1.59 13.14 -8.63
N TRP A 88 -0.99 13.86 -7.68
CA TRP A 88 -1.20 13.66 -6.25
C TRP A 88 -2.42 14.48 -5.83
N VAL A 89 -3.54 13.81 -5.54
CA VAL A 89 -4.84 14.50 -5.38
C VAL A 89 -5.01 15.14 -4.02
N ASN A 90 -4.39 14.59 -2.97
CA ASN A 90 -4.35 15.12 -1.61
C ASN A 90 -2.98 15.75 -1.26
N GLU A 91 -2.24 16.29 -2.24
CA GLU A 91 -0.92 16.89 -1.99
C GLU A 91 -0.96 18.04 -0.98
N THR A 92 -2.02 18.83 -0.93
CA THR A 92 -2.11 19.97 0.00
C THR A 92 -2.88 19.62 1.27
N ASN A 93 -4.01 18.93 1.12
CA ASN A 93 -4.90 18.53 2.21
C ASN A 93 -5.59 17.20 1.87
N GLU A 94 -6.04 16.49 2.91
CA GLU A 94 -6.90 15.33 2.76
C GLU A 94 -8.17 15.68 1.97
N THR A 95 -8.47 14.88 0.94
CA THR A 95 -9.63 15.13 0.05
C THR A 95 -10.84 14.29 0.42
N GLY A 96 -10.67 13.25 1.24
CA GLY A 96 -11.70 12.25 1.52
C GLY A 96 -12.02 11.31 0.34
N LEU A 97 -11.24 11.38 -0.74
CA LEU A 97 -11.28 10.41 -1.82
C LEU A 97 -10.68 9.07 -1.36
N PRO A 98 -11.10 7.93 -1.94
CA PRO A 98 -10.58 6.60 -1.57
C PRO A 98 -9.24 6.28 -2.27
N TYR A 99 -8.48 7.30 -2.66
CA TYR A 99 -7.19 7.19 -3.34
C TYR A 99 -6.40 8.50 -3.20
N ASP A 100 -5.08 8.39 -3.25
CA ASP A 100 -4.14 9.50 -3.11
C ASP A 100 -3.58 9.97 -4.45
N LEU A 101 -3.43 9.05 -5.42
CA LEU A 101 -2.85 9.37 -6.73
C LEU A 101 -3.75 8.96 -7.90
N LEU A 102 -3.68 9.73 -8.98
CA LEU A 102 -4.20 9.36 -10.30
C LEU A 102 -3.03 9.26 -11.28
N VAL A 103 -2.84 8.07 -11.84
CA VAL A 103 -1.73 7.71 -12.74
C VAL A 103 -2.28 7.43 -14.13
N ALA A 104 -1.60 7.96 -15.15
CA ALA A 104 -1.94 7.83 -16.57
C ALA A 104 -3.40 8.19 -16.93
N GLY A 105 -4.06 9.00 -16.08
CA GLY A 105 -5.43 9.48 -16.27
C GLY A 105 -6.54 8.50 -15.90
N ASN A 106 -6.24 7.25 -15.55
CA ASN A 106 -7.25 6.23 -15.27
C ASN A 106 -6.91 5.23 -14.15
N GLU A 107 -5.67 5.16 -13.68
CA GLU A 107 -5.26 4.27 -12.58
C GLU A 107 -5.30 5.05 -11.26
N TYR A 108 -6.19 4.63 -10.37
CA TYR A 108 -6.34 5.16 -9.02
C TYR A 108 -5.42 4.39 -8.07
N VAL A 109 -4.66 5.11 -7.26
CA VAL A 109 -3.70 4.52 -6.32
C VAL A 109 -3.97 5.01 -4.91
N GLU A 110 -4.24 4.07 -4.02
CA GLU A 110 -4.24 4.28 -2.58
C GLU A 110 -2.86 3.96 -2.00
N VAL A 111 -2.30 4.82 -1.18
CA VAL A 111 -0.95 4.68 -0.61
C VAL A 111 -1.03 4.22 0.84
N LYS A 112 -0.36 3.13 1.17
CA LYS A 112 -0.25 2.60 2.53
C LYS A 112 1.20 2.61 2.97
N ALA A 113 1.53 3.44 3.94
CA ALA A 113 2.91 3.66 4.38
C ALA A 113 3.21 3.01 5.73
N THR A 114 4.41 2.45 5.87
CA THR A 114 4.92 1.91 7.14
C THR A 114 6.41 2.18 7.27
N ARG A 115 6.89 2.35 8.51
CA ARG A 115 8.32 2.35 8.84
C ARG A 115 8.81 0.97 9.32
N SER A 116 7.88 0.07 9.61
CA SER A 116 8.20 -1.30 10.03
C SER A 116 8.36 -2.18 8.80
N VAL A 117 9.57 -2.70 8.60
CA VAL A 117 9.90 -3.63 7.51
C VAL A 117 9.27 -5.01 7.69
N THR A 118 8.92 -5.37 8.93
CA THR A 118 8.28 -6.66 9.27
C THR A 118 6.76 -6.57 9.23
N LYS A 119 6.19 -5.36 9.10
CA LYS A 119 4.74 -5.17 9.03
C LYS A 119 4.25 -5.54 7.63
N ASP A 120 3.58 -6.67 7.55
CA ASP A 120 3.02 -7.29 6.35
C ASP A 120 1.53 -6.99 6.13
N TRP A 121 0.96 -6.12 6.97
CA TRP A 121 -0.45 -5.73 6.92
C TRP A 121 -0.60 -4.20 6.94
N PHE A 122 -1.69 -3.73 6.34
CA PHE A 122 -2.11 -2.33 6.42
C PHE A 122 -3.62 -2.26 6.62
N HIS A 123 -4.08 -1.14 7.18
CA HIS A 123 -5.50 -0.87 7.32
C HIS A 123 -6.08 -0.42 5.97
N ILE A 124 -7.23 -0.96 5.60
CA ILE A 124 -8.02 -0.52 4.46
C ILE A 124 -9.40 -0.12 4.97
N THR A 125 -9.86 1.07 4.60
CA THR A 125 -11.21 1.51 4.99
C THR A 125 -12.27 0.79 4.14
N LEU A 126 -13.50 0.71 4.64
CA LEU A 126 -14.59 0.11 3.87
C LEU A 126 -14.83 0.84 2.54
N ARG A 127 -14.64 2.18 2.53
CA ARG A 127 -14.79 3.00 1.33
C ARG A 127 -13.70 2.70 0.30
N GLU A 128 -12.44 2.56 0.72
CA GLU A 128 -11.34 2.13 -0.16
C GLU A 128 -11.59 0.73 -0.71
N TRP A 129 -12.05 -0.21 0.13
CA TRP A 129 -12.32 -1.58 -0.31
C TRP A 129 -13.48 -1.67 -1.31
N GLN A 130 -14.57 -0.94 -1.06
CA GLN A 130 -15.68 -0.81 -2.01
C GLN A 130 -15.20 -0.23 -3.34
N PHE A 131 -14.40 0.83 -3.28
CA PHE A 131 -13.84 1.44 -4.49
C PHE A 131 -12.93 0.48 -5.26
N ALA A 132 -12.14 -0.34 -4.56
CA ALA A 132 -11.32 -1.38 -5.18
C ALA A 132 -12.16 -2.43 -5.94
N LEU A 133 -13.31 -2.83 -5.39
CA LEU A 133 -14.24 -3.74 -6.05
C LEU A 133 -14.87 -3.12 -7.30
N GLU A 134 -15.24 -1.83 -7.23
CA GLU A 134 -15.87 -1.10 -8.33
C GLU A 134 -14.91 -0.82 -9.49
N LYS A 135 -13.65 -0.47 -9.18
CA LYS A 135 -12.65 -0.05 -10.18
C LYS A 135 -11.80 -1.21 -10.69
N GLY A 136 -11.65 -2.29 -9.93
CA GLY A 136 -10.95 -3.50 -10.34
C GLY A 136 -9.52 -3.23 -10.82
N GLU A 137 -9.25 -3.49 -12.12
CA GLU A 137 -7.93 -3.30 -12.74
C GLU A 137 -7.46 -1.84 -12.77
N LEU A 138 -8.37 -0.88 -12.57
CA LEU A 138 -8.04 0.54 -12.48
C LEU A 138 -7.69 1.00 -11.07
N PHE A 139 -7.74 0.11 -10.07
CA PHE A 139 -7.35 0.43 -8.70
C PHE A 139 -6.15 -0.39 -8.25
N SER A 140 -5.23 0.27 -7.57
CA SER A 140 -4.07 -0.37 -6.98
C SER A 140 -3.78 0.19 -5.59
N ILE A 141 -3.12 -0.63 -4.77
CA ILE A 141 -2.56 -0.19 -3.49
C ILE A 141 -1.05 -0.12 -3.64
N ALA A 142 -0.46 1.04 -3.39
CA ALA A 142 0.97 1.22 -3.26
C ALA A 142 1.37 1.07 -1.79
N HIS A 143 1.94 -0.06 -1.42
CA HIS A 143 2.51 -0.26 -0.10
C HIS A 143 3.94 0.26 -0.07
N VAL A 144 4.20 1.22 0.82
CA VAL A 144 5.47 1.94 0.91
C VAL A 144 6.13 1.61 2.24
N VAL A 145 7.26 0.93 2.18
CA VAL A 145 8.10 0.65 3.34
C VAL A 145 9.23 1.68 3.39
N LEU A 146 9.12 2.63 4.31
CA LEU A 146 10.11 3.67 4.57
C LEU A 146 11.26 3.09 5.40
N SER A 147 12.47 3.19 4.86
CA SER A 147 13.70 2.78 5.51
C SER A 147 14.39 3.98 6.19
N PRO A 148 15.28 3.73 7.17
CA PRO A 148 16.23 4.74 7.63
C PRO A 148 17.01 5.33 6.43
N HIS A 149 17.40 6.60 6.53
CA HIS A 149 18.11 7.36 5.47
C HIS A 149 17.28 7.67 4.22
N ASN A 150 15.96 7.81 4.37
CA ASN A 150 15.05 8.23 3.30
C ASN A 150 15.01 7.31 2.08
N ALA A 151 15.40 6.04 2.19
CA ALA A 151 15.06 5.10 1.14
C ALA A 151 13.62 4.60 1.35
N ALA A 152 12.89 4.35 0.26
CA ALA A 152 11.58 3.72 0.30
C ALA A 152 11.55 2.52 -0.64
N THR A 153 10.88 1.46 -0.23
CA THR A 153 10.51 0.36 -1.13
C THR A 153 9.03 0.49 -1.44
N VAL A 154 8.68 0.55 -2.72
CA VAL A 154 7.30 0.62 -3.17
C VAL A 154 6.93 -0.72 -3.79
N THR A 155 5.89 -1.34 -3.23
CA THR A 155 5.25 -2.54 -3.75
C THR A 155 3.84 -2.18 -4.22
N VAL A 156 3.53 -2.44 -5.50
CA VAL A 156 2.21 -2.15 -6.05
C VAL A 156 1.37 -3.42 -6.15
N TYR A 157 0.21 -3.42 -5.49
CA TYR A 157 -0.81 -4.45 -5.55
C TYR A 157 -1.93 -4.01 -6.51
N LYS A 158 -1.81 -4.40 -7.79
CA LYS A 158 -2.86 -4.14 -8.78
C LYS A 158 -4.08 -5.03 -8.55
N ASN A 159 -5.28 -4.44 -8.62
CA ASN A 159 -6.55 -5.10 -8.36
C ASN A 159 -6.53 -5.94 -7.06
N PRO A 160 -6.49 -5.29 -5.88
CA PRO A 160 -6.38 -6.00 -4.60
C PRO A 160 -7.56 -6.96 -4.37
N ALA A 161 -8.74 -6.68 -4.90
CA ALA A 161 -9.89 -7.60 -4.85
C ALA A 161 -9.58 -8.93 -5.57
N ARG A 162 -9.05 -8.87 -6.79
CA ARG A 162 -8.62 -10.07 -7.53
C ARG A 162 -7.48 -10.80 -6.81
N LEU A 163 -6.52 -10.07 -6.25
CA LEU A 163 -5.43 -10.68 -5.48
C LEU A 163 -5.97 -11.44 -4.25
N CYS A 164 -7.01 -10.93 -3.59
CA CYS A 164 -7.71 -11.65 -2.52
C CYS A 164 -8.39 -12.92 -3.03
N CYS A 165 -9.12 -12.87 -4.15
CA CYS A 165 -9.73 -14.06 -4.76
C CYS A 165 -8.69 -15.13 -5.14
N LEU A 166 -7.49 -14.71 -5.55
CA LEU A 166 -6.38 -15.59 -5.92
C LEU A 166 -5.54 -16.07 -4.72
N GLY A 167 -5.85 -15.61 -3.49
CA GLY A 167 -5.09 -15.96 -2.28
C GLY A 167 -3.70 -15.32 -2.20
N LYS A 168 -3.41 -14.31 -3.03
CA LYS A 168 -2.12 -13.57 -3.05
C LYS A 168 -2.11 -12.36 -2.13
N LEU A 169 -3.29 -11.91 -1.71
CA LEU A 169 -3.51 -10.92 -0.67
C LEU A 169 -4.54 -11.50 0.30
N GLN A 170 -4.42 -11.23 1.60
CA GLN A 170 -5.37 -11.68 2.60
C GLN A 170 -6.11 -10.49 3.19
N LEU A 171 -7.43 -10.59 3.30
CA LEU A 171 -8.26 -9.62 4.01
C LEU A 171 -8.59 -10.21 5.39
N ALA A 172 -8.29 -9.46 6.45
CA ALA A 172 -8.61 -9.81 7.82
C ALA A 172 -9.65 -8.85 8.39
N LEU A 173 -10.63 -9.39 9.12
CA LEU A 173 -11.56 -8.61 9.93
C LEU A 173 -11.04 -8.57 11.37
N VAL A 174 -10.92 -7.37 11.93
CA VAL A 174 -10.43 -7.16 13.30
C VAL A 174 -11.60 -6.67 14.16
N ILE A 175 -11.80 -7.33 15.30
CA ILE A 175 -12.74 -6.89 16.33
C ILE A 175 -11.93 -6.03 17.31
N PRO A 176 -12.32 -4.76 17.56
CA PRO A 176 -11.63 -3.87 18.48
C PRO A 176 -11.76 -4.30 19.94
#